data_AF-A0A432GCC8-F1
#
_entry.id   AF-A0A432GCC8-F1
#
_cell.length_a   1.000
_cell.length_b   1.000
_cell.length_c   1.000
_cell.angle_alpha   90.00
_cell.angle_beta   90.00
_cell.angle_gamma   90.00
#
_symmetry.space_group_name_H-M   'P 1'
#
loop_
_entity.id
_entity.type
_entity.pdbx_description
1 polymer ?
#
loop_
_entity_poly.entity_id
_entity_poly.type
_entity_poly.pdbx_seq_one_letter_code
_entity_poly.pdbx_strand_id
1 'polypeptide(L)' 'MNYRFPVRVYYEDTDAAGIVYYANYFRFMERARTEWLRELGYEQDDLRARHGLVFVVCRAEADYLDPARFNDL' A
#
# COMPACT_ATOMS: atom_id res chain seq x y z
N MET A 1 -4.48 17.07 -5.25
CA MET A 1 -4.10 16.01 -6.20
C MET A 1 -4.74 14.72 -5.72
N ASN A 2 -5.36 13.91 -6.60
CA ASN A 2 -5.93 12.61 -6.23
C ASN A 2 -5.13 11.53 -6.96
N TYR A 3 -4.51 10.60 -6.23
CA TYR A 3 -3.78 9.47 -6.80
C TYR A 3 -4.58 8.19 -6.62
N ARG A 4 -4.68 7.37 -7.67
CA ARG A 4 -5.42 6.10 -7.63
C ARG A 4 -4.48 4.96 -7.98
N PHE A 5 -4.31 4.03 -7.04
CA PHE A 5 -3.54 2.81 -7.23
C PHE A 5 -4.49 1.60 -7.20
N PRO A 6 -4.79 0.98 -8.36
CA PRO A 6 -5.68 -0.18 -8.40
C PRO A 6 -5.00 -1.39 -7.75
N VAL A 7 -5.75 -2.14 -6.93
CA VAL A 7 -5.22 -3.32 -6.23
C VAL A 7 -6.14 -4.49 -6.47
N ARG A 8 -5.64 -5.52 -7.16
CA ARG A 8 -6.31 -6.81 -7.23
C ARG A 8 -6.15 -7.53 -5.89
N VAL A 9 -7.25 -7.97 -5.31
CA VAL A 9 -7.22 -8.85 -4.13
C VAL A 9 -6.95 -10.29 -4.56
N TYR A 10 -5.85 -10.86 -4.11
CA TYR A 10 -5.47 -12.26 -4.32
C TYR A 10 -5.83 -13.14 -3.12
N TYR A 11 -5.85 -14.46 -3.32
CA TYR A 11 -6.11 -15.40 -2.22
C TYR A 11 -5.15 -15.22 -1.03
N GLU A 12 -3.89 -14.86 -1.29
CA GLU A 12 -2.89 -14.59 -0.24
C GLU A 12 -3.23 -13.37 0.62
N ASP A 13 -4.07 -12.47 0.12
CA ASP A 13 -4.48 -11.28 0.85
C ASP A 13 -5.62 -11.60 1.83
N THR A 14 -6.31 -12.73 1.66
CA THR A 14 -7.50 -13.12 2.43
C THR A 14 -7.19 -14.03 3.62
N ASP A 15 -8.05 -14.01 4.64
CA ASP A 15 -7.97 -14.91 5.80
C ASP A 15 -9.12 -15.93 5.86
N ALA A 16 -9.22 -16.67 6.96
CA ALA A 16 -10.23 -17.71 7.16
C ALA A 16 -11.68 -17.17 7.15
N ALA A 17 -11.89 -15.86 7.31
CA ALA A 17 -13.21 -15.22 7.19
C ALA A 17 -13.58 -14.92 5.72
N GLY A 18 -12.70 -15.20 4.76
CA GLY A 18 -12.96 -15.03 3.32
C GLY A 18 -12.89 -13.57 2.84
N ILE A 19 -12.28 -12.70 3.64
CA ILE A 19 -12.08 -11.28 3.35
C ILE A 19 -10.60 -10.93 3.49
N VAL A 20 -10.19 -9.75 3.01
CA VAL A 20 -8.82 -9.27 3.17
C VAL A 20 -8.45 -9.18 4.65
N TYR A 21 -7.35 -9.83 5.05
CA TYR A 21 -6.80 -9.72 6.39
C TYR A 21 -6.42 -8.27 6.68
N TYR A 22 -6.86 -7.73 7.83
CA TYR A 22 -6.77 -6.29 8.13
C TYR A 22 -5.38 -5.68 7.89
N ALA A 23 -4.30 -6.41 8.23
CA ALA A 23 -2.94 -5.89 8.08
C ALA A 23 -2.50 -5.74 6.61
N ASN A 24 -3.10 -6.49 5.67
CA ASN A 24 -2.76 -6.42 4.26
C ASN A 24 -3.17 -5.07 3.64
N TYR A 25 -4.15 -4.35 4.20
CA TYR A 25 -4.48 -3.00 3.77
C TYR A 25 -3.28 -2.05 3.88
N PHE A 26 -2.44 -2.19 4.92
CA PHE A 26 -1.22 -1.36 5.04
C PHE A 26 -0.18 -1.70 3.97
N ARG A 27 -0.13 -2.95 3.50
CA ARG A 27 0.73 -3.35 2.37
C ARG A 27 0.24 -2.71 1.08
N PHE A 28 -1.07 -2.62 0.88
CA PHE A 28 -1.65 -1.92 -0.27
C PHE A 28 -1.35 -0.42 -0.23
N MET A 29 -1.50 0.21 0.94
CA MET A 29 -1.17 1.63 1.13
C MET A 29 0.33 1.91 0.92
N GLU A 30 1.21 1.01 1.35
CA GLU A 30 2.65 1.12 1.13
C GLU A 30 2.99 1.09 -0.36
N ARG A 31 2.45 0.12 -1.11
CA ARG A 31 2.61 0.03 -2.57
C ARG A 31 2.09 1.28 -3.26
N ALA A 32 0.89 1.75 -2.90
CA ALA A 32 0.31 2.96 -3.45
C ALA A 32 1.19 4.20 -3.20
N ARG A 33 1.75 4.34 -2.00
CA ARG A 33 2.69 5.43 -1.69
C ARG A 33 3.97 5.33 -2.51
N THR A 34 4.52 4.12 -2.65
CA THR A 34 5.74 3.89 -3.44
C THR A 34 5.53 4.27 -4.90
N GLU A 35 4.42 3.84 -5.51
CA GLU A 35 4.12 4.17 -6.91
C GLU A 35 3.73 5.64 -7.11
N TRP A 36 3.06 6.26 -6.13
CA TRP A 36 2.81 7.69 -6.17
C TRP A 36 4.10 8.52 -6.15
N LEU A 37 5.05 8.16 -5.29
CA LEU A 37 6.34 8.83 -5.22
C LEU A 37 7.14 8.62 -6.51
N ARG A 38 7.11 7.41 -7.08
CA ARG A 38 7.70 7.11 -8.40
C ARG A 38 7.16 8.04 -9.48
N GLU A 39 5.85 8.24 -9.57
CA GLU A 39 5.24 9.15 -10.55
C GLU A 39 5.66 10.62 -10.36
N LEU A 40 6.03 11.01 -9.14
CA LEU A 40 6.58 12.33 -8.83
C LEU A 40 8.11 12.41 -9.06
N GLY A 41 8.75 11.34 -9.51
CA GLY A 41 10.19 11.26 -9.77
C GLY A 41 11.04 10.93 -8.54
N TYR A 42 10.43 10.41 -7.47
CA TYR A 42 11.11 10.02 -6.24
C TYR A 42 11.19 8.50 -6.10
N GLU A 43 12.31 7.93 -6.52
CA GLU A 43 12.64 6.51 -6.31
C GLU A 43 13.37 6.32 -4.97
N GLN A 44 12.93 5.37 -4.14
CA GLN A 44 13.44 5.23 -2.77
C GLN A 44 14.91 4.79 -2.70
N ASP A 45 15.33 3.93 -3.62
CA ASP A 45 16.72 3.49 -3.72
C ASP A 45 17.63 4.64 -4.17
N ASP A 46 17.17 5.48 -5.10
CA ASP A 46 17.88 6.69 -5.53
C ASP A 46 17.98 7.73 -4.41
N LEU A 47 16.88 7.98 -3.69
CA LEU A 47 16.86 8.85 -2.51
C LEU A 47 17.86 8.40 -1.45
N ARG A 48 17.96 7.09 -1.21
CA ARG A 48 18.93 6.54 -0.28
C ARG A 48 20.36 6.70 -0.81
N ALA A 49 20.61 6.35 -2.06
CA ALA A 49 21.95 6.31 -2.63
C ALA A 49 22.56 7.72 -2.84
N ARG A 50 21.76 8.67 -3.32
CA ARG A 50 22.24 10.02 -3.67
C ARG A 50 22.09 11.03 -2.54
N HIS A 51 21.07 10.86 -1.69
CA HIS A 51 20.71 11.86 -0.70
C HIS A 51 20.82 11.34 0.75
N GLY A 52 21.07 10.05 0.96
CA GLY A 52 21.09 9.45 2.30
C GLY A 52 19.72 9.47 2.98
N LEU A 53 18.64 9.60 2.22
CA LEU A 53 17.27 9.74 2.73
C LEU A 53 16.54 8.39 2.69
N VAL A 54 15.80 8.09 3.76
CA VAL A 54 14.96 6.90 3.88
C VAL A 54 13.60 7.29 4.45
N PHE A 55 12.54 6.72 3.89
CA PHE A 55 11.19 6.89 4.41
C PHE A 55 10.93 5.96 5.59
N VAL A 56 10.51 6.52 6.72
CA VAL A 56 10.08 5.77 7.91
C VAL A 56 8.64 6.11 8.24
N VAL A 57 7.82 5.07 8.45
CA VAL A 57 6.42 5.23 8.88
C VAL A 57 6.42 5.38 10.41
N CYS A 58 5.99 6.54 10.92
CA CYS A 58 5.92 6.79 12.36
C CYS A 58 4.57 6.42 12.99
N ARG A 59 3.49 6.42 12.20
CA ARG A 59 2.12 6.08 12.61
C ARG A 59 1.32 5.66 11.39
N ALA A 60 0.45 4.66 11.55
CA ALA A 60 -0.53 4.25 10.56
C ALA A 60 -1.81 3.84 11.29
N GLU A 61 -2.96 4.26 10.78
CA GLU A 61 -4.28 3.99 11.35
C GLU A 61 -5.25 3.72 10.21
N ALA A 62 -6.21 2.83 10.45
CA ALA A 62 -7.23 2.48 9.48
C ALA A 62 -8.51 2.07 10.21
N ASP A 63 -9.63 2.64 9.77
CA ASP A 63 -10.98 2.19 10.12
C ASP A 63 -11.51 1.33 8.98
N TYR A 64 -11.89 0.09 9.28
CA TYR A 64 -12.35 -0.89 8.29
C TYR A 64 -13.87 -0.85 8.21
N LEU A 65 -14.40 -0.13 7.21
CA LEU A 65 -15.84 0.09 7.05
C LEU A 65 -16.55 -1.05 6.32
N ASP A 66 -15.96 -1.53 5.23
CA ASP A 66 -16.49 -2.61 4.41
C ASP A 66 -15.36 -3.57 3.99
N PRO A 67 -15.62 -4.89 3.94
CA PRO A 67 -14.59 -5.86 3.58
C PRO A 67 -14.41 -5.98 2.06
N ALA A 68 -13.15 -5.94 1.61
CA ALA A 68 -12.75 -6.43 0.29
C ALA A 68 -12.61 -7.97 0.30
N ARG A 69 -12.89 -8.58 -0.85
CA ARG A 69 -12.92 -10.04 -1.06
C ARG A 69 -12.01 -10.43 -2.21
N PHE A 70 -11.71 -11.72 -2.27
CA PHE A 70 -10.99 -12.31 -3.40
C PHE A 70 -11.62 -11.89 -4.73
N ASN A 71 -10.78 -11.48 -5.69
CA ASN A 71 -11.14 -10.94 -7.00
C ASN A 71 -11.73 -9.52 -7.03
N ASP A 72 -11.82 -8.78 -5.93
CA ASP A 72 -12.13 -7.34 -6.01
C ASP A 72 -10.98 -6.54 -6.67
N LEU A 73 -11.27 -5.34 -7.20
CA LEU A 73 -10.32 -4.39 -7.83
C LEU A 73 -10.45 -2.98 -7.25
#